data_AF-A0A1S0UC56-F1
#
_entry.id   AF-A0A1S0UC56-F1
#
_cell.length_a   1.000
_cell.length_b   1.000
_cell.length_c   1.000
_cell.angle_alpha   90.00
_cell.angle_beta   90.00
_cell.angle_gamma   90.00
#
_symmetry.space_group_name_H-M   'P 1'
#
loop_
_entity.id
_entity.type
_entity.pdbx_description
1 polymer ?
#
loop_
_entity_poly.entity_id
_entity_poly.type
_entity_poly.pdbx_seq_one_letter_code
_entity_poly.pdbx_strand_id
1 'polypeptide(L)'
;MFRSALPYITLLRLTNQHLLRRLSTCEEIDLSKPCTVIYKSGTVACWHPERSFPYEHSKPIDLKEIETEKQSSGALNKETECITDLGGSVARIGPRNYILREIFYTGKHEWYTRYREERLRSVAAPDPKRRE
;
A
#
# COMPACT_ATOMS: atom_id res chain seq x y z
N MET A 1 -26.08 62.23 -54.43
CA MET A 1 -25.42 61.12 -55.16
C MET A 1 -26.13 59.82 -54.79
N PHE A 2 -26.72 59.16 -55.80
CA PHE A 2 -27.15 57.75 -55.96
C PHE A 2 -27.86 57.03 -54.78
N ARG A 3 -29.16 56.65 -54.86
CA ARG A 3 -29.77 55.44 -55.50
C ARG A 3 -28.99 54.15 -55.17
N SER A 4 -29.54 52.99 -54.79
CA SER A 4 -30.88 52.43 -54.61
C SER A 4 -30.74 50.94 -54.21
N ALA A 5 -31.83 50.33 -53.69
CA ALA A 5 -32.22 48.91 -53.78
C ALA A 5 -31.55 47.80 -52.91
N LEU A 6 -32.42 47.10 -52.16
CA LEU A 6 -32.29 45.76 -51.56
C LEU A 6 -32.38 44.64 -52.65
N PRO A 7 -32.38 43.29 -52.38
CA PRO A 7 -31.99 42.47 -51.21
C PRO A 7 -31.14 41.20 -51.59
N TYR A 8 -30.82 40.35 -50.58
CA TYR A 8 -30.46 38.90 -50.63
C TYR A 8 -29.30 38.42 -51.54
N ILE A 9 -28.25 37.85 -50.93
CA ILE A 9 -27.55 36.63 -51.39
C ILE A 9 -26.98 35.91 -50.14
N THR A 10 -27.39 34.66 -49.95
CA THR A 10 -26.76 33.65 -49.08
C THR A 10 -25.66 32.90 -49.85
N LEU A 11 -24.84 32.12 -49.13
CA LEU A 11 -23.77 31.19 -49.57
C LEU A 11 -22.40 31.88 -49.67
N LEU A 12 -21.34 31.45 -48.98
CA LEU A 12 -20.84 30.08 -48.93
C LEU A 12 -20.37 29.69 -47.52
N ARG A 13 -21.04 28.66 -47.05
CA ARG A 13 -20.61 27.72 -46.02
C ARG A 13 -19.32 27.01 -46.45
N LEU A 14 -18.55 26.59 -45.44
CA LEU A 14 -17.71 25.38 -45.42
C LEU A 14 -16.45 25.42 -46.27
N THR A 15 -15.29 25.60 -45.63
CA THR A 15 -14.05 24.86 -45.96
C THR A 15 -12.96 25.21 -44.96
N ASN A 16 -13.13 24.82 -43.69
CA ASN A 16 -11.95 24.57 -42.83
C ASN A 16 -12.24 23.70 -41.60
N GLN A 17 -13.25 22.83 -41.69
CA GLN A 17 -13.47 21.78 -40.69
C GLN A 17 -12.86 20.43 -41.10
N HIS A 18 -12.26 20.32 -42.29
CA HIS A 18 -11.72 19.06 -42.80
C HIS A 18 -10.22 18.85 -42.57
N LEU A 19 -9.46 19.86 -42.15
CA LEU A 19 -8.00 19.72 -41.95
C LEU A 19 -7.57 19.39 -40.51
N LEU A 20 -8.48 19.46 -39.54
CA LEU A 20 -8.20 19.03 -38.15
C LEU A 20 -8.76 17.64 -37.81
N ARG A 21 -9.05 16.82 -38.84
CA ARG A 21 -9.64 15.48 -38.65
C ARG A 21 -8.69 14.33 -38.99
N ARG A 22 -7.36 14.57 -38.97
CA ARG A 22 -6.37 13.59 -39.48
C ARG A 22 -5.37 13.00 -38.49
N LEU A 23 -5.47 13.27 -37.18
CA LEU A 23 -4.69 12.52 -36.17
C LEU A 23 -5.48 12.34 -34.85
N SER A 24 -6.77 12.02 -34.95
CA SER A 24 -7.54 11.54 -33.82
C SER A 24 -8.10 10.16 -34.15
N THR A 25 -7.23 9.17 -34.27
CA THR A 25 -7.61 7.82 -33.86
C THR A 25 -7.77 7.85 -32.34
N CYS A 26 -8.84 8.51 -31.88
CA CYS A 26 -9.34 8.32 -30.53
C CYS A 26 -9.98 6.93 -30.52
N GLU A 27 -9.15 5.89 -30.58
CA GLU A 27 -9.55 4.63 -29.99
C GLU A 27 -9.88 4.96 -28.52
N GLU A 28 -11.06 4.56 -28.07
CA GLU A 28 -11.43 4.72 -26.67
C GLU A 28 -10.32 4.11 -25.80
N ILE A 29 -9.62 4.95 -25.05
CA ILE A 29 -8.50 4.52 -24.24
C ILE A 29 -9.09 3.74 -23.06
N ASP A 30 -8.91 2.43 -23.09
CA ASP A 30 -9.31 1.54 -22.01
C ASP A 30 -8.44 1.80 -20.78
N LEU A 31 -8.95 2.62 -19.85
CA LEU A 31 -8.28 2.98 -18.59
C LEU A 31 -8.17 1.79 -17.62
N SER A 32 -8.75 0.63 -17.92
CA SER A 32 -8.52 -0.59 -17.13
C SER A 32 -7.12 -1.16 -17.31
N LYS A 33 -6.42 -0.78 -18.39
CA LYS A 33 -5.09 -1.30 -18.74
C LYS A 33 -4.01 -0.24 -18.57
N PRO A 34 -2.77 -0.64 -18.25
CA PRO A 34 -1.66 0.29 -18.23
C PRO A 34 -1.41 0.83 -19.64
N CYS A 35 -1.18 2.13 -19.75
CA CYS A 35 -0.96 2.81 -21.02
C CYS A 35 0.19 3.80 -20.90
N THR A 36 0.97 3.98 -21.96
CA THR A 36 2.05 4.97 -22.03
C THR A 36 1.87 5.82 -23.28
N VAL A 37 1.88 7.14 -23.11
CA VAL A 37 1.71 8.11 -24.19
C VAL A 37 2.94 9.00 -24.25
N ILE A 38 3.50 9.14 -25.44
CA ILE A 38 4.61 10.04 -25.73
C ILE A 38 4.05 11.30 -26.38
N TYR A 39 4.23 12.45 -25.74
CA TYR A 39 3.84 13.74 -26.29
C TYR A 39 4.84 14.17 -27.38
N LYS A 40 4.37 15.00 -28.32
CA LYS A 40 5.24 15.64 -29.32
C LYS A 40 6.34 16.50 -28.69
N SER A 41 6.16 16.95 -27.45
CA SER A 41 7.16 17.67 -26.64
C SER A 41 8.27 16.77 -26.09
N GLY A 42 8.21 15.45 -26.29
CA GLY A 42 9.14 14.48 -25.71
C GLY A 42 8.82 14.07 -24.28
N THR A 43 7.78 14.63 -23.67
CA THR A 43 7.28 14.21 -22.35
C THR A 43 6.60 12.84 -22.45
N VAL A 44 6.82 11.97 -21.46
CA VAL A 44 6.18 10.65 -21.38
C VAL A 44 5.18 10.67 -20.22
N ALA A 45 3.92 10.30 -20.50
CA ALA A 45 2.92 10.07 -19.47
C ALA A 45 2.59 8.58 -19.39
N CYS A 46 2.53 8.05 -18.17
CA CYS A 46 2.22 6.65 -17.90
C CYS A 46 0.98 6.56 -17.00
N TRP A 47 0.01 5.77 -17.42
CA TRP A 47 -1.16 5.39 -16.64
C TRP A 47 -0.97 3.97 -16.10
N HIS A 48 -1.07 3.81 -14.79
CA HIS A 48 -0.96 2.52 -14.11
C HIS A 48 -2.12 2.34 -13.12
N PRO A 49 -3.25 1.75 -13.55
CA PRO A 49 -4.36 1.52 -12.63
C PRO A 49 -3.97 0.51 -11.55
N GLU A 50 -4.56 0.64 -10.36
CA GLU A 50 -4.40 -0.32 -9.28
C GLU A 50 -4.97 -1.69 -9.72
N ARG A 51 -4.23 -2.76 -9.46
CA ARG A 51 -4.67 -4.12 -9.80
C ARG A 51 -5.59 -4.64 -8.70
N SER A 52 -6.82 -5.00 -9.05
CA SER A 52 -7.70 -5.71 -8.13
C SER A 52 -7.19 -7.13 -7.87
N PHE A 53 -7.39 -7.61 -6.64
CA PHE A 53 -7.14 -9.00 -6.28
C PHE A 53 -8.41 -9.82 -6.59
N PRO A 54 -8.35 -10.82 -7.50
CA PRO A 54 -9.52 -11.62 -7.85
C PRO A 54 -9.96 -12.49 -6.67
N TYR A 55 -11.26 -12.67 -6.53
CA TYR A 55 -11.85 -13.37 -5.39
C TYR A 55 -11.41 -14.85 -5.34
N GLU A 56 -11.21 -15.47 -6.49
CA GLU A 56 -10.78 -16.87 -6.65
C GLU A 56 -9.38 -17.13 -6.09
N HIS A 57 -8.58 -16.09 -5.88
CA HIS A 57 -7.26 -16.20 -5.25
C HIS A 57 -7.31 -15.98 -3.73
N SER A 58 -8.47 -15.72 -3.16
CA SER A 58 -8.67 -15.61 -1.71
C SER A 58 -8.99 -16.96 -1.09
N LYS A 59 -8.70 -17.11 0.22
CA LYS A 59 -9.10 -18.27 1.02
C LYS A 59 -10.27 -17.88 1.92
N PRO A 60 -11.24 -18.77 2.16
CA PRO A 60 -12.29 -18.52 3.13
C PRO A 60 -11.68 -18.36 4.54
N ILE A 61 -12.36 -17.58 5.38
CA ILE A 61 -12.00 -17.42 6.79
C ILE A 61 -12.73 -18.49 7.59
N ASP A 62 -11.98 -19.43 8.19
CA ASP A 62 -12.54 -20.51 8.98
C ASP A 62 -12.92 -20.06 10.39
N LEU A 63 -14.18 -19.64 10.57
CA LEU A 63 -14.69 -19.13 11.85
C LEU A 63 -14.59 -20.13 13.00
N LYS A 64 -14.73 -21.43 12.69
CA LYS A 64 -14.62 -22.51 13.67
C LYS A 64 -13.20 -22.65 14.22
N GLU A 65 -12.19 -22.49 13.37
CA GLU A 65 -10.79 -22.53 13.79
C GLU A 65 -10.50 -21.40 14.78
N ILE A 66 -10.98 -20.19 14.48
CA ILE A 66 -10.86 -19.02 15.36
C ILE A 66 -11.49 -19.26 16.74
N GLU A 67 -12.65 -19.91 16.79
CA GLU A 67 -13.31 -20.26 18.07
C GLU A 67 -12.51 -21.33 18.83
N THR A 68 -11.98 -22.34 18.14
CA THR A 68 -11.17 -23.39 18.78
C THR A 68 -9.80 -22.91 19.25
N GLU A 69 -9.14 -21.99 18.52
CA GLU A 69 -7.86 -21.41 18.93
C GLU A 69 -7.99 -20.56 20.20
N LYS A 70 -9.09 -19.82 20.33
CA LYS A 70 -9.41 -19.09 21.58
C LYS A 70 -9.60 -20.01 22.78
N GLN A 71 -10.03 -21.25 22.55
CA GLN A 71 -10.24 -22.27 23.59
C GLN A 71 -9.04 -23.21 23.75
N SER A 72 -8.05 -23.14 22.85
CA SER A 72 -6.90 -24.03 22.85
C SER A 72 -6.05 -23.79 24.09
N SER A 73 -5.92 -24.79 24.95
CA SER A 73 -5.13 -24.73 26.20
C SER A 73 -3.63 -24.96 25.93
N GLY A 74 -3.09 -24.27 24.93
CA GLY A 74 -1.66 -24.29 24.63
C GLY A 74 -0.83 -23.88 25.85
N ALA A 75 0.43 -24.35 25.93
CA ALA A 75 1.34 -24.02 27.03
C ALA A 75 1.44 -22.50 27.26
N LEU A 76 1.30 -21.71 26.19
CA LEU A 76 1.27 -20.26 26.22
C LEU A 76 0.06 -19.71 27.00
N ASN A 77 -1.14 -20.23 26.74
CA ASN A 77 -2.36 -19.73 27.35
C ASN A 77 -2.37 -19.98 28.87
N LYS A 78 -1.87 -21.14 29.31
CA LYS A 78 -1.72 -21.45 30.74
C LYS A 78 -0.74 -20.51 31.43
N GLU A 79 0.40 -20.22 30.80
CA GLU A 79 1.39 -19.31 31.38
C GLU A 79 0.90 -17.85 31.38
N THR A 80 0.17 -17.41 30.35
CA THR A 80 -0.44 -16.07 30.33
C THR A 80 -1.56 -15.92 31.36
N GLU A 81 -2.41 -16.94 31.53
CA GLU A 81 -3.44 -16.98 32.57
C GLU A 81 -2.80 -16.91 33.97
N CYS A 82 -1.73 -17.67 34.21
CA CYS A 82 -0.98 -17.57 35.46
C CYS A 82 -0.44 -16.15 35.70
N ILE A 83 0.05 -15.46 34.66
CA ILE A 83 0.55 -14.08 34.78
C ILE A 83 -0.59 -13.10 35.10
N THR A 84 -1.77 -13.27 34.50
CA THR A 84 -2.94 -12.42 34.76
C THR A 84 -3.51 -12.66 36.16
N ASP A 85 -3.54 -13.91 36.61
CA ASP A 85 -4.13 -14.32 37.88
C ASP A 85 -3.22 -13.98 39.08
N LEU A 86 -1.89 -14.04 38.89
CA LEU A 86 -0.90 -13.82 39.95
C LEU A 86 -0.60 -12.34 40.25
N GLY A 87 -1.39 -11.40 39.74
CA GLY A 87 -1.46 -10.02 40.25
C GLY A 87 -0.11 -9.32 40.42
N GLY A 88 0.40 -8.69 39.35
CA GLY A 88 1.34 -7.56 39.44
C GLY A 88 2.82 -7.86 39.73
N SER A 89 3.19 -8.96 40.40
CA SER A 89 4.60 -9.29 40.65
C SER A 89 5.23 -10.11 39.52
N VAL A 90 4.57 -11.19 39.08
CA VAL A 90 4.99 -11.99 37.91
C VAL A 90 4.84 -11.19 36.60
N ALA A 91 3.85 -10.31 36.54
CA ALA A 91 3.64 -9.41 35.40
C ALA A 91 4.84 -8.48 35.10
N ARG A 92 5.71 -8.19 36.09
CA ARG A 92 6.93 -7.38 35.87
C ARG A 92 8.08 -8.16 35.22
N ILE A 93 8.10 -9.48 35.38
CA ILE A 93 9.16 -10.35 34.86
C ILE A 93 8.81 -10.92 33.48
N GLY A 94 7.51 -11.06 33.18
CA GLY A 94 7.05 -11.56 31.90
C GLY A 94 7.30 -13.06 31.69
N PRO A 95 6.96 -13.60 30.51
CA PRO A 95 7.15 -15.00 30.17
C PRO A 95 8.64 -15.39 30.15
N ARG A 96 8.92 -16.69 30.35
CA ARG A 96 10.29 -17.19 30.34
C ARG A 96 10.91 -17.11 28.94
N ASN A 97 12.22 -16.84 28.85
CA ASN A 97 12.93 -16.65 27.58
C ASN A 97 12.81 -17.83 26.59
N TYR A 98 12.67 -19.08 27.05
CA TYR A 98 12.51 -20.22 26.13
C TYR A 98 11.19 -20.17 25.34
N ILE A 99 10.16 -19.55 25.91
CA ILE A 99 8.84 -19.39 25.30
C ILE A 99 8.89 -18.32 24.25
N LEU A 100 9.54 -17.21 24.59
CA LEU A 100 9.77 -16.11 23.65
C LEU A 100 10.56 -16.59 22.42
N ARG A 101 11.56 -17.44 22.65
CA ARG A 101 12.30 -18.12 21.57
C ARG A 101 11.38 -18.93 20.65
N GLU A 102 10.44 -19.68 21.21
CA GLU A 102 9.53 -20.55 20.46
C GLU A 102 8.46 -19.79 19.70
N ILE A 103 7.85 -18.76 20.31
CA ILE A 103 6.84 -17.91 19.68
C ILE A 103 7.42 -17.11 18.52
N PHE A 104 8.57 -16.47 18.74
CA PHE A 104 9.15 -15.54 17.78
C PHE A 104 10.13 -16.20 16.80
N TYR A 105 10.38 -17.52 16.96
CA TYR A 105 11.36 -18.25 16.15
C TYR A 105 12.75 -17.58 16.15
N THR A 106 13.18 -17.12 17.33
CA THR A 106 14.42 -16.33 17.53
C THR A 106 15.54 -17.15 18.18
N GLY A 107 16.74 -16.57 18.29
CA GLY A 107 17.85 -17.16 19.04
C GLY A 107 17.69 -17.00 20.56
N LYS A 108 18.32 -17.90 21.36
CA LYS A 108 18.28 -17.80 22.83
C LYS A 108 18.91 -16.51 23.39
N HIS A 109 19.84 -15.90 22.65
CA HIS A 109 20.63 -14.76 23.10
C HIS A 109 19.90 -13.41 22.97
N GLU A 110 18.82 -13.36 22.19
CA GLU A 110 18.07 -12.12 21.94
C GLU A 110 17.31 -11.64 23.18
N TRP A 111 16.90 -12.58 24.04
CA TRP A 111 16.07 -12.32 25.22
C TRP A 111 16.86 -12.13 26.52
N TYR A 112 18.19 -12.21 26.48
CA TYR A 112 19.02 -11.88 27.64
C TYR A 112 19.44 -10.41 27.62
N THR A 113 19.55 -9.83 28.81
CA THR A 113 19.97 -8.43 28.95
C THR A 113 21.39 -8.24 28.43
N ARG A 114 21.58 -7.17 27.66
CA ARG A 114 22.88 -6.76 27.17
C ARG A 114 23.75 -6.23 28.31
N TYR A 115 25.07 -6.34 28.13
CA TYR A 115 26.04 -5.77 29.07
C TYR A 115 25.82 -4.27 29.22
N ARG A 116 26.21 -3.72 30.38
CA ARG A 116 26.04 -2.30 30.69
C ARG A 116 26.67 -1.41 29.62
N GLU A 117 27.86 -1.75 29.15
CA GLU A 117 28.59 -0.97 28.14
C GLU A 117 27.84 -0.84 26.82
N GLU A 118 27.25 -1.93 26.35
CA GLU A 118 26.44 -1.96 25.12
C GLU A 118 25.18 -1.10 25.27
N ARG A 119 24.51 -1.15 26.43
CA ARG A 119 23.37 -0.28 26.74
C ARG A 119 23.73 1.20 26.81
N LEU A 120 24.93 1.55 27.28
CA LEU A 120 25.39 2.94 27.30
C LEU A 120 25.69 3.44 25.88
N ARG A 121 26.26 2.59 25.02
CA ARG A 121 26.49 2.92 23.61
C ARG A 121 25.19 3.10 22.82
N SER A 122 24.14 2.34 23.12
CA SER A 122 22.84 2.49 22.44
C SER A 122 22.08 3.77 22.79
N VAL A 123 22.36 4.37 23.94
CA VAL A 123 21.78 5.66 24.36
C VAL A 123 22.56 6.85 23.78
N ALA A 124 23.77 6.62 23.27
CA ALA A 124 24.52 7.64 22.57
C ALA A 124 23.75 8.12 21.33
N ALA A 125 23.94 9.38 20.96
CA ALA A 125 23.33 9.93 19.76
C ALA A 125 23.71 9.03 18.56
N PRO A 126 22.73 8.60 17.75
CA PRO A 126 23.02 7.78 16.58
C PRO A 126 23.93 8.55 15.64
N ASP A 127 24.81 7.83 14.95
CA ASP A 127 25.65 8.45 13.93
C ASP A 127 24.77 9.17 12.91
N PRO A 128 25.14 10.40 12.49
CA PRO A 128 24.35 11.15 11.54
C PRO A 128 24.22 10.34 10.25
N LYS A 129 22.98 10.05 9.85
CA LYS A 129 22.73 9.37 8.57
C LYS A 129 23.37 10.17 7.44
N ARG A 130 24.16 9.48 6.61
CA ARG A 130 24.71 10.07 5.39
C ARG A 130 23.55 10.53 4.52
N ARG A 131 23.56 11.78 4.06
CA ARG A 131 22.62 12.25 3.04
C ARG A 131 23.03 11.57 1.74
N GLU A 132 22.30 10.53 1.36
CA GLU A 132 22.33 9.97 -0.01
C GLU A 132 21.52 10.88 -0.94
#